data_AF-A0A3N5RVA4-F1
#
_entry.id   AF-A0A3N5RVA4-F1
#
_cell.length_a   1.000
_cell.length_b   1.000
_cell.length_c   1.000
_cell.angle_alpha   90.00
_cell.angle_beta   90.00
_cell.angle_gamma   90.00
#
_symmetry.space_group_name_H-M   'P 1'
#
loop_
_entity.id
_entity.type
_entity.pdbx_description
1 polymer ?
#
loop_
_entity_poly.entity_id
_entity_poly.type
_entity_poly.pdbx_seq_one_letter_code
_entity_poly.pdbx_strand_id
1 'polypeptide(L)'
;MPKTEEGFDLKVRSRDSKPVTLHIPVDTLESLEKIAAGRDMSLKALLKLYIGQAMRQDLAKLSADRVLEKTEQVLKQHIQSEEEVSAILKEIRVETSS
;
A
#
# COMPACT_ATOMS: atom_id res chain seq x y z
N MET A 1 -22.33 21.88 11.17
CA MET A 1 -21.27 20.91 11.52
C MET A 1 -21.90 19.53 11.49
N PRO A 2 -21.28 18.52 10.85
CA PRO A 2 -21.83 17.17 10.86
C PRO A 2 -21.82 16.65 12.30
N LYS A 3 -22.97 16.19 12.77
CA LYS A 3 -23.15 15.54 14.07
C LYS A 3 -23.46 14.06 13.84
N THR A 4 -23.04 13.20 14.77
CA THR A 4 -23.52 11.81 14.78
C THR A 4 -25.02 11.79 15.09
N GLU A 5 -25.68 10.65 14.84
CA GLU A 5 -27.09 10.44 15.22
C GLU A 5 -27.32 10.63 16.72
N GLU A 6 -26.27 10.41 17.52
CA GLU A 6 -26.24 10.60 18.98
C GLU A 6 -25.86 12.04 19.40
N GLY A 7 -25.68 12.96 18.45
CA GLY A 7 -25.45 14.38 18.70
C GLY A 7 -24.00 14.80 18.97
N PHE A 8 -23.02 13.89 18.81
CA PHE A 8 -21.60 14.20 18.97
C PHE A 8 -21.07 14.98 17.76
N ASP A 9 -20.22 15.97 18.02
CA ASP A 9 -19.57 16.73 16.95
C ASP A 9 -18.49 15.87 16.27
N LEU A 10 -18.66 15.63 14.96
CA LEU A 10 -17.65 14.96 14.15
C LEU A 10 -16.50 15.93 13.85
N LYS A 11 -15.45 15.87 14.68
CA LYS A 11 -14.20 16.59 14.42
C LYS A 11 -13.34 15.80 13.42
N VAL A 12 -13.50 16.12 12.13
CA VAL A 12 -12.60 15.62 11.09
C VAL A 12 -11.20 16.20 11.34
N ARG A 13 -10.30 15.38 11.88
CA ARG A 13 -8.89 15.75 12.07
C ARG A 13 -8.19 15.71 10.71
N SER A 14 -8.01 16.87 10.10
CA SER A 14 -7.16 17.00 8.92
C SER A 14 -5.75 16.56 9.26
N ARG A 15 -5.20 15.65 8.47
CA ARG A 15 -3.79 15.26 8.54
C ARG A 15 -2.94 16.32 7.86
N ASP A 16 -1.75 16.57 8.40
CA ASP A 16 -0.75 17.40 7.73
C ASP A 16 -0.46 16.83 6.35
N SER A 17 -0.46 17.69 5.34
CA SER A 17 -0.23 17.29 3.95
C SER A 17 0.53 18.36 3.21
N LYS A 18 1.33 17.93 2.23
CA LYS A 18 2.03 18.82 1.29
C LYS A 18 1.46 18.61 -0.11
N PRO A 19 1.28 19.68 -0.90
CA PRO A 19 0.84 19.53 -2.28
C PRO A 19 1.93 18.87 -3.14
N VAL A 20 1.49 18.08 -4.11
CA VAL A 20 2.34 17.51 -5.17
C VAL A 20 1.75 17.97 -6.49
N THR A 21 2.55 18.66 -7.31
CA THR A 21 2.15 19.15 -8.64
C THR A 21 2.74 18.25 -9.71
N LEU A 22 1.91 17.75 -10.61
CA LEU A 22 2.30 16.88 -11.71
C LEU A 22 1.65 17.38 -13.00
N HIS A 23 2.40 17.39 -14.10
CA HIS A 23 1.84 17.60 -15.43
C HIS A 23 1.37 16.26 -15.98
N ILE A 24 0.08 16.17 -16.31
CA ILE A 24 -0.54 14.97 -16.86
C ILE A 24 -0.93 15.30 -18.31
N PRO A 25 -0.62 14.43 -19.29
CA PRO A 25 -1.12 14.57 -20.65
C PRO A 25 -2.64 14.72 -20.69
N VAL A 26 -3.15 15.56 -21.61
CA VAL A 26 -4.58 15.94 -21.66
C VAL A 26 -5.47 14.71 -21.87
N ASP A 27 -5.08 13.83 -22.78
CA ASP A 27 -5.75 12.56 -23.08
C ASP A 27 -5.82 11.63 -21.85
N THR A 28 -4.75 11.61 -21.05
CA THR A 28 -4.70 10.85 -19.80
C THR A 28 -5.63 11.45 -18.75
N LEU A 29 -5.69 12.78 -18.65
CA LEU A 29 -6.61 13.46 -17.75
C LEU A 29 -8.08 13.18 -18.12
N GLU A 30 -8.44 13.28 -19.39
CA GLU A 30 -9.78 12.94 -19.90
C GLU A 30 -10.17 11.49 -19.57
N SER A 31 -9.22 10.56 -19.74
CA SER A 31 -9.43 9.15 -19.38
C SER A 31 -9.69 8.97 -17.88
N LEU A 32 -8.93 9.66 -17.03
CA LEU A 32 -9.11 9.61 -15.57
C LEU A 32 -10.46 10.21 -15.15
N GLU A 33 -10.90 11.31 -15.76
CA GLU A 33 -12.20 11.93 -15.50
C GLU A 33 -13.35 10.99 -15.88
N LYS A 34 -13.27 10.34 -17.04
CA LYS A 34 -14.26 9.34 -17.47
C LYS A 34 -14.36 8.17 -16.49
N ILE A 35 -13.23 7.68 -15.99
CA ILE A 35 -13.20 6.60 -14.99
C ILE A 35 -13.81 7.08 -13.67
N ALA A 36 -13.47 8.30 -13.23
CA ALA A 36 -13.98 8.87 -11.99
C ALA A 36 -15.51 9.01 -12.03
N ALA A 37 -16.05 9.53 -13.14
CA ALA A 37 -17.48 9.62 -13.40
C ALA A 37 -18.16 8.24 -13.39
N GLY A 38 -17.56 7.24 -14.06
CA GLY A 38 -18.09 5.87 -14.07
C GLY A 38 -18.09 5.18 -12.71
N ARG A 39 -17.35 5.69 -11.73
CA ARG A 39 -17.26 5.17 -10.35
C ARG A 39 -17.94 6.08 -9.32
N ASP A 40 -18.70 7.07 -9.77
CA ASP A 40 -19.37 8.06 -8.93
C ASP A 40 -18.45 8.73 -7.89
N MET A 41 -17.27 9.16 -8.35
CA MET A 41 -16.29 9.83 -7.49
C MET A 41 -15.60 10.98 -8.20
N SER A 42 -15.11 11.95 -7.41
CA SER A 42 -14.29 13.03 -7.95
C SER A 42 -12.94 12.52 -8.48
N LEU A 43 -12.37 13.21 -9.47
CA LEU A 43 -11.02 12.93 -9.98
C LEU A 43 -9.97 12.87 -8.84
N LYS A 44 -10.05 13.81 -7.89
CA LYS A 44 -9.15 13.84 -6.73
C LYS A 44 -9.29 12.60 -5.84
N ALA A 45 -10.51 12.07 -5.67
CA ALA A 45 -10.75 10.85 -4.92
C ALA A 45 -10.19 9.63 -5.67
N LEU A 46 -10.38 9.55 -6.98
CA LEU A 46 -9.81 8.50 -7.82
C LEU A 46 -8.28 8.47 -7.74
N LEU A 47 -7.62 9.63 -7.87
CA LEU A 47 -6.16 9.73 -7.76
C LEU A 47 -5.65 9.25 -6.40
N LYS A 48 -6.30 9.68 -5.31
CA LYS A 48 -5.96 9.20 -3.95
C LYS A 48 -6.15 7.70 -3.81
N LEU A 49 -7.20 7.14 -4.41
CA LEU A 49 -7.47 5.70 -4.39
C LEU A 49 -6.35 4.94 -5.10
N TYR A 50 -6.02 5.32 -6.34
CA TYR A 50 -4.97 4.66 -7.14
C TYR A 50 -3.61 4.73 -6.47
N ILE A 51 -3.21 5.92 -6.00
CA ILE A 51 -1.96 6.10 -5.26
C ILE A 51 -1.97 5.23 -4.00
N GLY A 52 -3.04 5.29 -3.21
CA GLY A 52 -3.13 4.54 -1.96
C GLY A 52 -3.13 3.03 -2.15
N GLN A 53 -3.76 2.52 -3.22
CA GLN A 53 -3.82 1.10 -3.51
C GLN A 53 -2.44 0.55 -3.88
N ALA A 54 -1.79 1.14 -4.88
CA ALA A 54 -0.47 0.71 -5.33
C ALA A 54 0.58 0.86 -4.20
N MET A 55 0.57 2.00 -3.51
CA MET A 55 1.52 2.25 -2.41
C MET A 55 1.37 1.24 -1.27
N ARG A 56 0.15 0.85 -0.89
CA ARG A 56 -0.05 -0.19 0.15
C ARG A 56 0.47 -1.55 -0.30
N GLN A 57 0.28 -1.91 -1.57
CA GLN A 57 0.81 -3.16 -2.13
C GLN A 57 2.35 -3.15 -2.12
N ASP A 58 2.97 -2.05 -2.51
CA ASP A 58 4.43 -1.93 -2.54
C ASP A 58 5.02 -1.93 -1.12
N LEU A 59 4.40 -1.23 -0.18
CA LEU A 59 4.83 -1.24 1.23
C LEU A 59 4.70 -2.64 1.86
N ALA A 60 3.65 -3.39 1.53
CA ALA A 60 3.48 -4.75 2.01
C ALA A 60 4.61 -5.67 1.49
N LYS A 61 4.95 -5.55 0.19
CA LYS A 61 6.08 -6.29 -0.40
C LYS A 61 7.41 -5.94 0.27
N LEU A 62 7.72 -4.65 0.41
CA LEU A 62 8.95 -4.21 1.08
C LEU A 62 9.04 -4.72 2.52
N SER A 63 7.91 -4.77 3.24
CA SER A 63 7.87 -5.33 4.58
C SER A 63 8.14 -6.84 4.58
N ALA A 64 7.53 -7.59 3.67
CA ALA A 64 7.73 -9.03 3.53
C ALA A 64 9.19 -9.38 3.17
N ASP A 65 9.77 -8.66 2.21
CA ASP A 65 11.16 -8.82 1.80
C ASP A 65 12.13 -8.57 2.96
N ARG A 66 11.89 -7.50 3.73
CA ARG A 66 12.70 -7.18 4.92
C ARG A 66 12.60 -8.26 6.00
N VAL A 67 11.42 -8.84 6.20
CA VAL A 67 11.23 -9.95 7.15
C VAL A 67 12.00 -11.17 6.67
N LEU A 68 11.89 -11.54 5.39
CA LEU A 68 12.63 -12.68 4.82
C LEU A 68 14.15 -12.50 4.92
N GLU A 69 14.66 -11.31 4.60
CA GLU A 69 16.10 -10.99 4.73
C GLU A 69 16.57 -11.13 6.19
N LYS A 70 15.78 -10.66 7.14
CA LYS A 70 16.10 -10.81 8.58
C LYS A 70 16.03 -12.26 9.03
N THR A 71 15.06 -13.02 8.55
CA THR A 71 14.96 -14.45 8.81
C THR A 71 16.19 -15.19 8.27
N GLU A 72 16.63 -14.91 7.05
CA GLU A 72 17.86 -15.49 6.49
C GLU A 72 19.07 -15.19 7.37
N GLN A 73 19.23 -13.93 7.79
CA GLN A 73 20.33 -13.51 8.66
C GLN A 73 20.34 -14.29 9.98
N VAL A 74 19.17 -14.48 10.60
CA VAL A 74 19.04 -15.24 11.85
C VAL A 74 19.30 -16.72 11.62
N LEU A 75 18.76 -17.33 10.55
CA LEU A 75 18.98 -18.74 10.25
C LEU A 75 20.47 -19.04 10.01
N LYS A 76 21.19 -18.19 9.27
CA LYS A 76 22.65 -18.31 9.05
C LYS A 76 23.48 -18.20 10.34
N GLN A 77 22.95 -17.59 11.40
CA GLN A 77 23.62 -17.55 12.70
C GLN A 77 23.49 -18.86 13.48
N HIS A 78 22.48 -19.67 13.15
CA HIS A 78 22.15 -20.89 13.89
C HIS A 78 22.35 -22.18 13.08
N ILE A 79 22.38 -22.10 11.76
CA ILE A 79 22.46 -23.24 10.82
C ILE A 79 23.69 -23.05 9.92
N GLN A 80 24.53 -24.07 9.83
CA GLN A 80 25.76 -24.05 9.01
C GLN A 80 25.54 -24.50 7.55
N SER A 81 24.49 -25.28 7.26
CA SER A 81 24.13 -25.69 5.90
C SER A 81 23.37 -24.58 5.18
N GLU A 82 23.94 -24.08 4.08
CA GLU A 82 23.25 -23.11 3.22
C GLU A 82 22.04 -23.73 2.50
N GLU A 83 22.08 -25.04 2.19
CA GLU A 83 20.97 -25.73 1.56
C GLU A 83 19.74 -25.78 2.48
N GLU A 84 19.96 -26.04 3.77
CA GLU A 84 18.89 -26.09 4.77
C GLU A 84 18.26 -24.71 5.00
N VAL A 85 19.07 -23.65 5.09
CA VAL A 85 18.58 -22.27 5.16
C VAL A 85 17.75 -21.91 3.92
N SER A 86 18.21 -22.29 2.72
CA SER A 86 17.49 -22.03 1.47
C SER A 86 16.15 -22.76 1.40
N ALA A 87 16.10 -24.02 1.85
CA ALA A 87 14.88 -24.82 1.91
C ALA A 87 13.82 -24.17 2.82
N ILE A 88 14.22 -23.75 4.03
CA ILE A 88 13.34 -23.09 5.01
C ILE A 88 12.81 -21.76 4.45
N LEU A 89 13.65 -20.94 3.84
CA LEU A 89 13.21 -19.65 3.26
C LEU A 89 12.21 -19.86 2.10
N LYS A 90 12.40 -20.92 1.30
CA LYS A 90 11.47 -21.27 0.23
C LYS A 90 10.12 -21.72 0.79
N GLU A 91 10.10 -22.51 1.85
CA GLU A 91 8.89 -22.95 2.54
C GLU A 91 8.12 -21.76 3.13
N ILE A 92 8.80 -20.88 3.87
CA ILE A 92 8.21 -19.65 4.43
C ILE A 92 7.57 -18.80 3.32
N ARG A 93 8.22 -18.65 2.16
CA ARG A 93 7.67 -17.88 1.05
C ARG A 93 6.38 -18.49 0.47
N VAL A 94 6.29 -19.81 0.43
CA VAL A 94 5.08 -20.51 -0.04
C VAL A 94 3.93 -20.32 0.95
N GLU A 95 4.19 -20.49 2.24
CA GLU A 95 3.16 -20.35 3.28
C GLU A 95 2.67 -18.90 3.45
N THR A 96 3.55 -17.91 3.30
CA THR A 96 3.19 -16.49 3.47
C THR A 96 2.54 -15.83 2.25
N SER A 97 2.53 -16.52 1.10
CA SER A 97 1.84 -16.06 -0.12
C SER A 97 0.39 -16.57 -0.23
N SER A 98 -0.06 -17.39 0.74
CA SER A 98 -1.41 -17.96 0.83
C SER A 98 -2.32 -17.15 1.76
#